data_AF-A0A0J1ESC9-F1
#
_entry.id   AF-A0A0J1ESC9-F1
#
_cell.length_a   1.000
_cell.length_b   1.000
_cell.length_c   1.000
_cell.angle_alpha   90.00
_cell.angle_beta   90.00
_cell.angle_gamma   90.00
#
_symmetry.space_group_name_H-M   'P 1'
#
loop_
_entity.id
_entity.type
_entity.pdbx_description
1 polymer ?
#
loop_
_entity_poly.entity_id
_entity_poly.type
_entity_poly.pdbx_seq_one_letter_code
_entity_poly.pdbx_strand_id
1 'polypeptide(L)'
;MPFEVFDKRMTPLAKAPSVTIQKRGVISLNKAAHVLVDNAETVELLYDRDRQVMALRAADDSSPHAYAVRNGSKRGPGQAIVSATAFTQHYGIDTTATRRWKPFVEDGMLCVDLTSEGTVITGNRTKPAAPAQDTETADPMEDIDAVAAQDNPAGDDTTDDS
;
A
#
# COMPACT_ATOMS: atom_id res chain seq x y z
N MET A 1 -30.76 24.08 38.53
CA MET A 1 -30.36 24.04 37.10
C MET A 1 -30.64 22.64 36.60
N PRO A 2 -31.49 22.43 35.57
CA PRO A 2 -31.75 21.09 35.07
C PRO A 2 -30.60 20.66 34.14
N PHE A 3 -30.05 19.46 34.40
CA PHE A 3 -29.10 18.82 33.49
C PHE A 3 -29.88 18.06 32.41
N GLU A 4 -29.45 18.18 31.16
CA GLU A 4 -30.03 17.47 30.02
C GLU A 4 -29.31 16.14 29.79
N VAL A 5 -30.07 15.07 29.53
CA VAL A 5 -29.52 13.74 29.27
C VAL A 5 -29.05 13.68 27.82
N PHE A 6 -27.74 13.57 27.62
CA PHE A 6 -27.15 13.41 26.30
C PHE A 6 -27.52 12.04 25.69
N ASP A 7 -28.43 12.03 24.72
CA ASP A 7 -28.76 10.83 23.95
C ASP A 7 -27.65 10.55 22.92
N LYS A 8 -26.80 9.57 23.23
CA LYS A 8 -25.71 9.08 22.38
C LYS A 8 -26.18 8.63 20.99
N ARG A 9 -27.48 8.40 20.77
CA ARG A 9 -28.06 8.03 19.46
C ARG A 9 -28.24 9.22 18.51
N MET A 10 -28.22 10.45 19.02
CA MET A 10 -28.26 11.69 18.21
C MET A 10 -26.90 12.11 17.67
N THR A 11 -25.81 11.44 18.06
CA THR A 11 -24.49 11.72 17.47
C THR A 11 -24.46 11.16 16.04
N PRO A 12 -24.20 11.96 15.00
CA PRO A 12 -24.08 11.46 13.63
C PRO A 12 -22.93 10.45 13.57
N LEU A 13 -23.26 9.17 13.63
CA LEU A 13 -22.26 8.09 13.69
C LEU A 13 -21.59 7.85 12.32
N ALA A 14 -22.13 8.45 11.26
CA ALA A 14 -21.57 8.39 9.92
C ALA A 14 -20.36 9.31 9.81
N LYS A 15 -19.16 8.74 9.92
CA LYS A 15 -17.92 9.43 9.54
C LYS A 15 -18.03 9.86 8.08
N ALA A 16 -17.73 11.13 7.81
CA ALA A 16 -17.70 11.67 6.44
C ALA A 16 -16.87 10.76 5.51
N PRO A 17 -17.27 10.59 4.23
CA PRO A 17 -16.49 9.84 3.25
C PRO A 17 -15.04 10.30 3.24
N SER A 18 -14.11 9.35 3.24
CA SER A 18 -12.69 9.67 3.17
C SER A 18 -11.92 8.61 2.40
N VAL A 19 -11.01 9.09 1.56
CA VAL A 19 -10.04 8.27 0.82
C VAL A 19 -8.67 8.60 1.37
N THR A 20 -7.88 7.58 1.68
CA THR A 20 -6.52 7.75 2.16
C THR A 20 -5.58 7.00 1.23
N ILE A 21 -4.63 7.72 0.63
CA ILE A 21 -3.51 7.13 -0.10
C ILE A 21 -2.36 6.99 0.89
N GLN A 22 -1.95 5.75 1.10
CA GLN A 22 -0.88 5.39 2.01
C GLN A 22 0.45 5.35 1.28
N LYS A 23 1.53 5.24 2.07
CA LYS A 23 2.84 4.95 1.53
C LYS A 23 2.80 3.73 0.61
N ARG A 24 3.60 3.75 -0.46
CA ARG A 24 3.71 2.67 -1.46
C ARG A 24 2.43 2.45 -2.30
N GLY A 25 1.51 3.41 -2.31
CA GLY A 25 0.38 3.39 -3.25
C GLY A 25 -0.78 2.49 -2.86
N VAL A 26 -0.94 2.18 -1.57
CA VAL A 26 -2.14 1.49 -1.08
C VAL A 26 -3.24 2.52 -0.86
N ILE A 27 -4.40 2.32 -1.48
CA ILE A 27 -5.57 3.18 -1.28
C ILE A 27 -6.48 2.52 -0.25
N SER A 28 -7.03 3.33 0.64
CA SER A 28 -7.95 2.86 1.66
C SER A 28 -9.18 3.76 1.80
N LEU A 29 -10.35 3.15 1.77
CA LEU A 29 -11.67 3.78 1.79
C LEU A 29 -12.33 3.48 3.13
N ASN A 30 -12.90 4.50 3.77
CA ASN A 30 -13.79 4.22 4.89
C ASN A 30 -15.15 3.69 4.38
N LYS A 31 -15.96 3.17 5.30
CA LYS A 31 -17.29 2.62 4.95
C LYS A 31 -18.15 3.58 4.14
N ALA A 32 -18.17 4.87 4.51
CA ALA A 32 -18.96 5.87 3.79
C ALA A 32 -18.47 6.07 2.34
N ALA A 33 -17.16 6.06 2.09
CA ALA A 33 -16.61 6.14 0.75
C ALA A 33 -16.83 4.84 -0.06
N HIS A 34 -16.75 3.66 0.58
CA HIS A 34 -17.00 2.39 -0.11
C HIS A 34 -18.46 2.25 -0.56
N VAL A 35 -19.41 2.79 0.21
CA VAL A 35 -20.82 2.88 -0.18
C VAL A 35 -21.02 3.75 -1.43
N LEU A 36 -20.19 4.77 -1.66
CA LEU A 36 -20.28 5.64 -2.85
C LEU A 36 -19.82 4.95 -4.15
N VAL A 37 -19.14 3.81 -4.05
CA VAL A 37 -18.81 2.89 -5.15
C VAL A 37 -19.61 1.60 -5.01
N ASP A 38 -20.85 1.70 -4.52
CA ASP A 38 -21.82 0.62 -4.39
C ASP A 38 -21.35 -0.61 -3.60
N ASN A 39 -20.36 -0.43 -2.71
CA ASN A 39 -19.67 -1.52 -2.02
C ASN A 39 -19.04 -2.56 -2.97
N ALA A 40 -18.60 -2.12 -4.16
CA ALA A 40 -18.03 -3.00 -5.17
C ALA A 40 -16.86 -3.83 -4.62
N GLU A 41 -16.80 -5.10 -5.05
CA GLU A 41 -15.71 -6.03 -4.75
C GLU A 41 -14.51 -5.83 -5.67
N THR A 42 -14.76 -5.27 -6.86
CA THR A 42 -13.73 -4.86 -7.82
C THR A 42 -13.98 -3.45 -8.32
N VAL A 43 -12.90 -2.72 -8.55
CA VAL A 43 -12.94 -1.34 -9.05
C VAL A 43 -11.93 -1.12 -10.16
N GLU A 44 -12.27 -0.25 -11.10
CA GLU A 44 -11.33 0.32 -12.04
C GLU A 44 -10.75 1.61 -11.48
N LEU A 45 -9.45 1.81 -11.71
CA LEU A 45 -8.71 3.01 -11.31
C LEU A 45 -8.49 3.87 -12.55
N LEU A 46 -9.02 5.09 -12.52
CA LEU A 46 -8.88 6.05 -13.62
C LEU A 46 -8.08 7.26 -13.16
N TYR A 47 -7.37 7.88 -14.09
CA TYR A 47 -6.62 9.10 -13.84
C TYR A 47 -6.87 10.11 -14.96
N ASP A 48 -7.31 11.30 -14.57
CA ASP A 48 -7.38 12.46 -15.44
C ASP A 48 -6.06 13.24 -15.28
N ARG A 49 -5.24 13.25 -16.35
CA ARG A 49 -3.94 13.92 -16.34
C ARG A 49 -4.06 15.44 -16.36
N ASP A 50 -5.11 15.97 -16.98
CA ASP A 50 -5.30 17.41 -17.16
C ASP A 50 -5.80 18.03 -15.86
N ARG A 51 -6.70 17.35 -15.16
CA ARG A 51 -7.25 17.79 -13.85
C ARG A 51 -6.44 17.28 -12.67
N GLN A 52 -5.51 16.34 -12.88
CA GLN A 52 -4.82 15.59 -11.84
C GLN A 52 -5.78 14.94 -10.83
N VAL A 53 -6.89 14.39 -11.34
CA VAL A 53 -7.93 13.74 -10.53
C VAL A 53 -7.81 12.23 -10.68
N MET A 54 -7.79 11.52 -9.56
CA MET A 54 -7.94 10.07 -9.53
C MET A 54 -9.40 9.72 -9.33
N ALA A 55 -9.90 8.72 -10.05
CA ALA A 55 -11.26 8.22 -9.87
C ALA A 55 -11.29 6.70 -9.65
N LEU A 56 -12.24 6.26 -8.84
CA LEU A 56 -12.56 4.85 -8.62
C LEU A 56 -13.98 4.59 -9.11
N ARG A 57 -14.15 3.56 -9.93
CA ARG A 57 -15.46 3.14 -10.44
C ARG A 57 -15.67 1.65 -10.17
N ALA A 58 -16.88 1.24 -9.81
CA ALA A 58 -17.23 -0.18 -9.76
C ALA A 58 -16.95 -0.83 -11.12
N ALA A 59 -16.34 -2.01 -11.11
CA ALA A 59 -16.03 -2.77 -12.30
C ALA A 59 -16.59 -4.18 -12.19
N ASP A 60 -16.64 -4.88 -13.33
CA ASP A 60 -16.92 -6.31 -13.34
C ASP A 60 -15.61 -7.09 -13.09
N ASP A 61 -15.69 -8.20 -12.37
CA ASP A 61 -14.56 -9.07 -12.05
C ASP A 61 -13.86 -9.64 -13.29
N SER A 62 -14.55 -9.71 -14.43
CA SER A 62 -13.99 -10.15 -15.71
C SER A 62 -13.19 -9.06 -16.44
N SER A 63 -13.24 -7.80 -15.98
CA SER A 63 -12.47 -6.72 -16.61
C SER A 63 -10.97 -6.93 -16.37
N PRO A 64 -10.12 -6.87 -17.41
CA PRO A 64 -8.67 -6.99 -17.27
C PRO A 64 -8.02 -5.86 -16.46
N HIS A 65 -8.78 -4.77 -16.21
CA HIS A 65 -8.32 -3.61 -15.47
C HIS A 65 -8.98 -3.49 -14.08
N ALA A 66 -9.69 -4.53 -13.65
CA ALA A 66 -10.30 -4.59 -12.33
C ALA A 66 -9.25 -4.81 -11.23
N TYR A 67 -9.35 -4.00 -10.18
CA TYR A 67 -8.59 -4.13 -8.94
C TYR A 67 -9.51 -4.63 -7.82
N ALA A 68 -9.11 -5.71 -7.16
CA ALA A 68 -9.85 -6.25 -6.03
C ALA A 68 -9.85 -5.29 -4.82
N VAL A 69 -11.05 -5.04 -4.29
CA VAL A 69 -11.29 -4.31 -3.04
C VAL A 69 -11.32 -5.31 -1.88
N ARG A 70 -10.35 -5.18 -0.98
CA ARG A 70 -10.20 -6.08 0.17
C ARG A 70 -10.67 -5.41 1.45
N ASN A 71 -11.31 -6.18 2.32
CA ASN A 71 -11.64 -5.70 3.66
C ASN A 71 -10.41 -5.79 4.58
N GLY A 72 -9.95 -4.64 5.07
CA GLY A 72 -8.75 -4.48 5.89
C GLY A 72 -8.88 -4.94 7.35
N SER A 73 -10.09 -5.24 7.84
CA SER A 73 -10.29 -5.78 9.19
C SER A 73 -11.40 -6.82 9.22
N LYS A 74 -11.14 -7.92 9.93
CA LYS A 74 -12.16 -8.93 10.30
C LYS A 74 -13.00 -8.52 11.53
N ARG A 75 -12.57 -7.49 12.27
CA ARG A 75 -13.16 -7.05 13.55
C ARG A 75 -13.21 -5.53 13.60
N GLY A 76 -14.30 -4.92 13.14
CA GLY A 76 -14.52 -3.47 13.19
C GLY A 76 -15.17 -2.91 11.91
N PRO A 77 -15.56 -1.63 11.88
CA PRO A 77 -16.11 -1.00 10.68
C PRO A 77 -15.09 -1.11 9.55
N GLY A 78 -15.37 -2.02 8.61
CA GLY A 78 -14.44 -2.46 7.57
C GLY A 78 -13.91 -1.29 6.77
N GLN A 79 -12.59 -1.21 6.66
CA GLN A 79 -11.91 -0.34 5.70
C GLN A 79 -11.74 -1.14 4.42
N ALA A 80 -12.21 -0.61 3.29
CA ALA A 80 -11.93 -1.18 1.99
C ALA A 80 -10.53 -0.75 1.53
N ILE A 81 -9.75 -1.68 0.99
CA ILE A 81 -8.35 -1.49 0.62
C ILE A 81 -8.16 -1.93 -0.83
N VAL A 82 -7.49 -1.09 -1.61
CA VAL A 82 -7.14 -1.35 -3.01
C VAL A 82 -5.63 -1.22 -3.18
N SER A 83 -4.99 -2.25 -3.73
CA SER A 83 -3.55 -2.25 -4.03
C SER A 83 -3.28 -1.52 -5.34
N ALA A 84 -3.07 -0.21 -5.27
CA ALA A 84 -2.88 0.68 -6.42
C ALA A 84 -1.41 1.08 -6.65
N THR A 85 -0.45 0.25 -6.24
CA THR A 85 0.99 0.55 -6.35
C THR A 85 1.40 0.82 -7.79
N ALA A 86 1.00 -0.04 -8.74
CA ALA A 86 1.31 0.14 -10.16
C ALA A 86 0.67 1.42 -10.72
N PHE A 87 -0.59 1.70 -10.36
CA PHE A 87 -1.31 2.90 -10.78
C PHE A 87 -0.62 4.18 -10.29
N THR A 88 -0.32 4.26 -8.99
CA THR A 88 0.33 5.44 -8.40
C THR A 88 1.74 5.67 -8.94
N GLN A 89 2.51 4.61 -9.20
CA GLN A 89 3.81 4.70 -9.86
C GLN A 89 3.69 5.16 -11.32
N HIS A 90 2.75 4.59 -12.07
CA HIS A 90 2.57 4.90 -13.49
C HIS A 90 2.20 6.37 -13.73
N TYR A 91 1.36 6.94 -12.86
CA TYR A 91 0.92 8.34 -12.97
C TYR A 91 1.73 9.32 -12.10
N GLY A 92 2.79 8.86 -11.43
CA GLY A 92 3.67 9.73 -10.64
C GLY A 92 3.00 10.37 -9.42
N ILE A 93 2.02 9.70 -8.81
CA ILE A 93 1.32 10.21 -7.63
C ILE A 93 2.27 10.15 -6.42
N ASP A 94 2.43 11.28 -5.71
CA ASP A 94 3.25 11.34 -4.51
C ASP A 94 2.68 10.44 -3.40
N THR A 95 3.39 9.36 -3.11
CA THR A 95 3.07 8.41 -2.03
C THR A 95 4.16 8.37 -0.95
N THR A 96 4.98 9.43 -0.85
CA THR A 96 6.04 9.53 0.18
C THR A 96 5.45 9.62 1.59
N ALA A 97 4.30 10.26 1.73
CA ALA A 97 3.53 10.39 2.97
C ALA A 97 2.13 9.79 2.81
N THR A 98 1.58 9.27 3.92
CA THR A 98 0.17 8.90 3.96
C THR A 98 -0.66 10.17 4.05
N ARG A 99 -1.59 10.35 3.11
CA ARG A 99 -2.45 11.53 3.03
C ARG A 99 -3.91 11.13 2.88
N ARG A 100 -4.82 11.95 3.41
CA ARG A 100 -6.27 11.75 3.35
C ARG A 100 -6.94 12.90 2.61
N TRP A 101 -7.88 12.54 1.76
CA TRP A 101 -8.72 13.47 1.02
C TRP A 101 -10.20 13.22 1.31
N LYS A 102 -10.98 14.30 1.15
CA LYS A 102 -12.43 14.23 1.04
C LYS A 102 -12.76 13.94 -0.43
N PRO A 103 -13.34 12.78 -0.76
CA PRO A 103 -13.73 12.50 -2.12
C PRO A 103 -15.00 13.26 -2.51
N PHE A 104 -15.26 13.31 -3.80
CA PHE A 104 -16.53 13.75 -4.39
C PHE A 104 -16.99 12.72 -5.41
N VAL A 105 -18.29 12.73 -5.74
CA VAL A 105 -18.85 11.83 -6.76
C VAL A 105 -19.11 12.63 -8.03
N GLU A 106 -18.63 12.11 -9.15
CA GLU A 106 -18.83 12.69 -10.48
C GLU A 106 -19.13 11.52 -11.44
N ASP A 107 -20.25 11.56 -12.17
CA ASP A 107 -20.66 10.52 -13.12
C ASP A 107 -20.64 9.08 -12.59
N GLY A 108 -21.03 8.90 -11.32
CA GLY A 108 -21.03 7.59 -10.66
C GLY A 108 -19.63 7.06 -10.29
N MET A 109 -18.61 7.91 -10.36
CA MET A 109 -17.24 7.61 -9.97
C MET A 109 -16.87 8.35 -8.69
N LEU A 110 -16.13 7.69 -7.81
CA LEU A 110 -15.56 8.30 -6.62
C LEU A 110 -14.24 8.98 -6.98
N CYS A 111 -14.26 10.29 -7.03
CA CYS A 111 -13.15 11.12 -7.46
C CYS A 111 -12.39 11.73 -6.27
N VAL A 112 -11.08 11.89 -6.47
CA VAL A 112 -10.13 12.51 -5.53
C VAL A 112 -9.28 13.50 -6.29
N ASP A 113 -9.40 14.77 -5.92
CA ASP A 113 -8.57 15.85 -6.43
C ASP A 113 -7.19 15.83 -5.75
N LEU A 114 -6.15 15.45 -6.51
CA LEU A 114 -4.78 15.38 -6.00
C LEU A 114 -4.05 16.73 -6.05
N THR A 115 -4.63 17.76 -6.68
CA THR A 115 -4.09 19.12 -6.64
C THR A 115 -4.31 19.76 -5.26
N SER A 116 -5.38 19.34 -4.58
CA SER A 116 -5.68 19.76 -3.22
C SER A 116 -4.72 19.10 -2.21
N GLU A 117 -4.19 19.89 -1.27
CA GLU A 117 -3.33 19.38 -0.22
C GLU A 117 -4.09 18.41 0.69
N GLY A 118 -3.83 17.11 0.52
CA GLY A 118 -4.38 16.08 1.38
C GLY A 118 -3.86 16.22 2.81
N THR A 119 -4.72 15.92 3.79
CA THR A 119 -4.36 15.94 5.21
C THR A 119 -3.35 14.83 5.49
N VAL A 120 -2.14 15.19 5.91
CA VAL A 120 -1.09 14.22 6.26
C VAL A 120 -1.52 13.43 7.49
N ILE A 121 -1.51 12.10 7.38
CA ILE A 121 -1.70 11.20 8.51
C ILE A 121 -0.33 10.72 8.98
N THR A 122 0.10 11.22 10.14
CA THR A 122 1.23 10.65 10.86
C THR A 122 0.72 9.48 11.70
N GLY A 123 1.28 8.29 11.48
CA GLY A 123 1.01 7.15 12.34
C GLY A 123 1.84 7.25 13.62
N ASN A 124 1.29 6.82 14.76
CA ASN A 124 1.99 6.70 16.05
C ASN A 124 3.12 5.62 16.07
N ARG A 125 3.58 5.19 14.88
CA ARG A 125 4.60 4.17 14.66
C ARG A 125 5.79 4.71 13.86
N THR A 126 6.17 5.97 14.05
CA THR A 126 7.55 6.38 13.78
C THR A 126 8.42 5.78 14.89
N LYS A 127 8.83 4.53 14.72
CA LYS A 127 10.08 4.08 15.36
C LYS A 127 11.17 4.97 14.73
N PRO A 128 11.93 5.77 15.50
CA PRO A 128 13.04 6.53 14.93
C PRO A 128 13.98 5.53 14.27
N ALA A 129 14.20 5.66 12.96
CA ALA A 129 15.30 4.98 12.30
C ALA A 129 16.58 5.67 12.81
N ALA A 130 17.42 4.91 13.53
CA ALA A 130 18.76 5.36 13.85
C ALA A 130 19.56 5.57 12.55
N PRO A 131 20.50 6.53 12.51
CA PRO A 131 21.25 6.84 11.30
C PRO A 131 22.11 5.64 10.89
N ALA A 132 22.12 5.33 9.60
CA ALA A 132 23.10 4.44 9.01
C ALA A 132 24.50 5.03 9.25
N GLN A 133 25.39 4.25 9.86
CA GLN A 133 26.81 4.55 9.83
C GLN A 133 27.37 3.99 8.53
N ASP A 134 27.96 4.88 7.76
CA ASP A 134 28.78 4.61 6.59
C ASP A 134 29.97 3.73 7.00
N THR A 135 30.12 2.58 6.35
CA THR A 135 31.40 1.86 6.32
C THR A 135 31.85 1.78 4.87
N GLU A 136 32.50 2.86 4.44
CA GLU A 136 33.42 2.86 3.32
C GLU A 136 34.79 2.40 3.85
N THR A 137 35.27 1.22 3.44
CA THR A 137 36.72 0.92 3.48
C THR A 137 37.07 -0.12 2.42
N ALA A 138 37.63 0.43 1.33
CA ALA A 138 38.75 0.00 0.50
C ALA A 138 39.12 -1.50 0.30
N ASP A 139 39.36 -1.76 -0.99
CA ASP A 139 39.86 -2.91 -1.77
C ASP A 139 41.10 -3.73 -1.28
N PRO A 140 41.37 -4.89 -1.93
CA PRO A 140 42.18 -6.01 -1.44
C PRO A 140 43.61 -6.08 -2.01
N MET A 141 44.49 -6.81 -1.33
CA MET A 141 45.59 -7.66 -1.86
C MET A 141 46.62 -7.84 -0.77
N GLU A 142 46.88 -9.07 -0.31
CA GLU A 142 48.26 -9.51 -0.06
C GLU A 142 48.41 -10.99 -0.40
N ASP A 143 49.45 -11.19 -1.19
CA ASP A 143 50.00 -12.36 -1.85
C ASP A 143 50.66 -13.29 -0.83
N ILE A 144 50.40 -14.60 -0.88
CA ILE A 144 51.34 -15.60 -0.36
C ILE A 144 51.43 -16.79 -1.31
N ASP A 145 52.53 -16.78 -2.04
CA ASP A 145 53.05 -17.86 -2.86
C ASP A 145 53.66 -18.98 -1.98
N ALA A 146 53.89 -20.12 -2.63
CA ALA A 146 54.82 -21.19 -2.28
C ALA A 146 54.30 -22.54 -1.69
N VAL A 147 54.17 -23.48 -2.64
CA VAL A 147 54.78 -24.83 -2.73
C VAL A 147 54.35 -25.97 -1.78
N ALA A 148 53.81 -27.07 -2.32
CA ALA A 148 54.58 -28.28 -2.66
C ALA A 148 53.69 -29.52 -2.94
N ALA A 149 54.05 -30.23 -4.03
CA ALA A 149 53.92 -31.68 -4.31
C ALA A 149 52.53 -32.36 -4.21
N GLN A 150 51.89 -32.75 -5.32
CA GLN A 150 52.08 -34.03 -6.03
C GLN A 150 51.88 -35.27 -5.13
N ASP A 151 50.74 -35.96 -5.27
CA ASP A 151 50.70 -37.26 -5.96
C ASP A 151 49.25 -37.70 -6.27
N ASN A 152 49.06 -38.19 -7.51
CA ASN A 152 47.93 -38.98 -7.99
C ASN A 152 48.38 -40.47 -7.89
N PRO A 153 47.65 -41.51 -8.34
CA PRO A 153 46.23 -41.76 -8.54
C PRO A 153 45.79 -43.17 -8.01
N ALA A 154 44.54 -43.56 -8.33
CA ALA A 154 44.10 -44.92 -8.71
C ALA A 154 43.50 -45.92 -7.68
N GLY A 155 42.47 -46.63 -8.16
CA GLY A 155 41.88 -47.89 -7.65
C GLY A 155 40.60 -47.63 -6.84
N ASP A 156 39.37 -47.76 -7.34
CA ASP A 156 38.70 -48.89 -8.02
C ASP A 156 38.72 -50.19 -7.18
N ASP A 157 37.60 -50.51 -6.52
CA ASP A 157 36.93 -51.83 -6.44
C ASP A 157 35.79 -51.72 -5.40
N THR A 158 34.50 -51.76 -5.76
CA THR A 158 33.64 -52.93 -6.05
C THR A 158 33.09 -53.64 -4.80
N THR A 159 31.87 -54.14 -4.95
CA THR A 159 31.00 -54.95 -4.06
C THR A 159 30.19 -54.14 -3.04
N ASP A 160 28.87 -53.93 -3.21
CA ASP A 160 27.74 -54.85 -3.49
C ASP A 160 27.26 -55.65 -2.27
N ASP A 161 25.95 -55.55 -2.09
CA ASP A 161 25.00 -56.42 -1.39
C ASP A 161 25.11 -56.68 0.13
N SER A 162 24.17 -56.10 0.89
CA SER A 162 23.14 -56.81 1.69
C SER A 162 22.26 -55.84 2.48
#